data_AF-A0A2D6XI76-F1
#
_entry.id   AF-A0A2D6XI76-F1
#
_cell.length_a   1.000
_cell.length_b   1.000
_cell.length_c   1.000
_cell.angle_alpha   90.00
_cell.angle_beta   90.00
_cell.angle_gamma   90.00
#
_symmetry.space_group_name_H-M   'P 1'
#
loop_
_entity.id
_entity.type
_entity.pdbx_description
1 polymer ?
#
loop_
_entity_poly.entity_id
_entity_poly.type
_entity_poly.pdbx_seq_one_letter_code
_entity_poly.pdbx_strand_id
1 'polypeptide(L)'
;TMAMKKGRFSKTEQEFIRENHKEMSIHEIATHLDRDSASVESYVNSKLGSTLLEEREIEALRDLQNRPFWKDLQKQFSEDELQSLLYHWGRIITQFRDDVLPTEELQIIDAIKLEILMNRALIGQQTNMKDIQSYEELVTVEKAKALEIQDKDYIFSLERQVAVCRAAQESLTREYKDLQTKKASMLKDLKATREQRIKRLEDSKQTFIGWVRNLMSNPEARRSIGIQMEKMRLATDKEAARLSEYHKYEDGTIDQPFLTPNSVKED
;
A
#
# COMPACT_ATOMS: atom_id res chain seq x y z
N THR A 1 -44.63 12.49 5.72
CA THR A 1 -43.27 12.10 5.31
C THR A 1 -43.36 10.67 4.81
N MET A 2 -43.16 10.42 3.52
CA MET A 2 -43.17 9.05 2.99
C MET A 2 -42.01 8.27 3.61
N ALA A 3 -42.26 7.04 4.04
CA ALA A 3 -41.27 6.20 4.69
C ALA A 3 -40.35 5.60 3.61
N MET A 4 -39.07 5.97 3.62
CA MET A 4 -38.05 5.40 2.73
C MET A 4 -37.91 3.88 2.91
N LYS A 5 -37.54 3.17 1.83
CA LYS A 5 -37.38 1.72 1.83
C LYS A 5 -36.18 1.29 2.68
N LYS A 6 -36.38 0.32 3.57
CA LYS A 6 -35.33 -0.26 4.44
C LYS A 6 -35.09 -1.74 4.12
N GLY A 7 -33.89 -2.24 4.42
CA GLY A 7 -33.50 -3.63 4.18
C GLY A 7 -32.66 -3.82 2.90
N ARG A 8 -32.40 -5.07 2.51
CA ARG A 8 -31.50 -5.41 1.38
C ARG A 8 -31.96 -4.76 0.07
N PHE A 9 -31.00 -4.37 -0.77
CA PHE A 9 -31.26 -3.94 -2.14
C PHE A 9 -31.75 -5.11 -2.98
N SER A 10 -32.85 -4.91 -3.70
CA SER A 10 -33.36 -5.82 -4.73
C SER A 10 -32.39 -5.88 -5.92
N LYS A 11 -32.49 -6.91 -6.76
CA LYS A 11 -31.57 -7.10 -7.90
C LYS A 11 -31.61 -5.91 -8.87
N THR A 12 -32.78 -5.34 -9.11
CA THR A 12 -32.97 -4.17 -9.97
C THR A 12 -32.34 -2.90 -9.37
N GLU A 13 -32.46 -2.69 -8.05
CA GLU A 13 -31.77 -1.60 -7.36
C GLU A 13 -30.24 -1.78 -7.43
N GLN A 14 -29.75 -3.01 -7.28
CA GLN A 14 -28.31 -3.31 -7.39
C GLN A 14 -27.76 -3.04 -8.81
N GLU A 15 -28.50 -3.43 -9.85
CA GLU A 15 -28.16 -3.15 -11.25
C GLU A 15 -28.10 -1.64 -11.50
N PHE A 16 -29.13 -0.91 -11.05
CA PHE A 16 -29.20 0.54 -11.21
C PHE A 16 -28.03 1.26 -10.53
N ILE A 17 -27.69 0.88 -9.29
CA ILE A 17 -26.53 1.44 -8.59
C ILE A 17 -25.24 1.12 -9.36
N ARG A 18 -25.08 -0.12 -9.85
CA ARG A 18 -23.88 -0.52 -10.60
C ARG A 18 -23.69 0.31 -11.87
N GLU A 19 -24.77 0.56 -12.61
CA GLU A 19 -24.72 1.33 -13.87
C GLU A 19 -24.50 2.83 -13.64
N ASN A 20 -25.07 3.40 -12.57
CA ASN A 20 -25.16 4.85 -12.42
C ASN A 20 -24.25 5.45 -11.34
N HIS A 21 -23.63 4.65 -10.46
CA HIS A 21 -22.76 5.17 -9.38
C HIS A 21 -21.52 5.93 -9.86
N LYS A 22 -21.17 5.83 -11.14
CA LYS A 22 -20.04 6.56 -11.75
C LYS A 22 -20.43 7.95 -12.27
N GLU A 23 -21.71 8.17 -12.58
CA GLU A 23 -22.20 9.40 -13.22
C GLU A 23 -23.11 10.22 -12.29
N MET A 24 -23.81 9.56 -11.37
CA MET A 24 -24.75 10.20 -10.44
C MET A 24 -24.17 10.24 -9.02
N SER A 25 -24.45 11.32 -8.29
CA SER A 25 -24.08 11.41 -6.89
C SER A 25 -24.87 10.41 -6.03
N ILE A 26 -24.29 9.99 -4.90
CA ILE A 26 -24.92 9.06 -3.95
C ILE A 26 -26.31 9.56 -3.52
N HIS A 27 -26.46 10.88 -3.34
CA HIS A 27 -27.72 11.51 -2.97
C HIS A 27 -28.78 11.40 -4.08
N GLU A 28 -28.40 11.58 -5.34
CA GLU A 28 -29.32 11.46 -6.48
C GLU A 28 -29.77 10.01 -6.67
N ILE A 29 -28.86 9.05 -6.52
CA ILE A 29 -29.18 7.63 -6.57
C ILE A 29 -30.11 7.23 -5.42
N ALA A 30 -29.84 7.71 -4.21
CA ALA A 30 -30.68 7.48 -3.04
C ALA A 30 -32.09 8.04 -3.23
N THR A 31 -32.20 9.23 -3.81
CA THR A 31 -33.48 9.88 -4.13
C THR A 31 -34.24 9.09 -5.20
N HIS A 32 -33.56 8.62 -6.25
CA HIS A 32 -34.17 7.85 -7.33
C HIS A 32 -34.68 6.47 -6.86
N LEU A 33 -33.97 5.84 -5.92
CA LEU A 33 -34.34 4.52 -5.41
C LEU A 33 -35.30 4.56 -4.21
N ASP A 34 -35.61 5.76 -3.69
CA ASP A 34 -36.35 5.98 -2.43
C ASP A 34 -35.67 5.24 -1.26
N ARG A 35 -34.35 5.44 -1.16
CA ARG A 35 -33.46 4.81 -0.18
C ARG A 35 -32.72 5.87 0.63
N ASP A 36 -32.26 5.46 1.79
CA ASP A 36 -31.36 6.27 2.62
C ASP A 36 -29.96 6.36 1.98
N SER A 37 -29.40 7.57 1.93
CA SER A 37 -28.11 7.85 1.29
C SER A 37 -26.95 7.09 1.92
N ALA A 38 -26.95 6.93 3.25
CA ALA A 38 -25.89 6.18 3.95
C ALA A 38 -25.92 4.69 3.61
N SER A 39 -27.11 4.14 3.35
CA SER A 39 -27.28 2.74 2.92
C SER A 39 -26.75 2.51 1.49
N VAL A 40 -26.95 3.47 0.58
CA VAL A 40 -26.41 3.43 -0.79
C VAL A 40 -24.89 3.59 -0.76
N GLU A 41 -24.37 4.54 0.03
CA GLU A 41 -22.93 4.74 0.24
C GLU A 41 -22.25 3.47 0.76
N SER A 42 -22.84 2.83 1.78
CA SER A 42 -22.34 1.57 2.32
C SER A 42 -22.32 0.45 1.28
N TYR A 43 -23.33 0.37 0.41
CA TYR A 43 -23.39 -0.63 -0.66
C TYR A 43 -22.33 -0.38 -1.74
N VAL A 44 -22.18 0.86 -2.21
CA VAL A 44 -21.14 1.24 -3.19
C VAL A 44 -19.75 0.92 -2.64
N ASN A 45 -19.45 1.38 -1.42
CA ASN A 45 -18.15 1.16 -0.78
C ASN A 45 -17.83 -0.32 -0.51
N SER A 46 -18.83 -1.14 -0.18
CA SER A 46 -18.61 -2.55 0.20
C SER A 46 -18.70 -3.56 -0.95
N LYS A 47 -19.46 -3.24 -2.02
CA LYS A 47 -19.75 -4.19 -3.11
C LYS A 47 -19.27 -3.75 -4.48
N LEU A 48 -19.10 -2.46 -4.70
CA LEU A 48 -18.64 -1.91 -5.98
C LEU A 48 -17.20 -1.39 -5.91
N GLY A 49 -16.66 -1.21 -4.70
CA GLY A 49 -15.34 -0.60 -4.48
C GLY A 49 -15.46 0.91 -4.44
N SER A 50 -14.66 1.58 -3.60
CA SER A 50 -14.68 3.03 -3.55
C SER A 50 -14.07 3.59 -4.85
N THR A 51 -14.76 4.54 -5.48
CA THR A 51 -14.26 5.30 -6.65
C THR A 51 -12.86 5.87 -6.40
N LEU A 52 -12.56 6.24 -5.15
CA LEU A 52 -11.25 6.75 -4.70
C LEU A 52 -10.09 5.75 -4.84
N LEU A 53 -10.33 4.45 -4.65
CA LEU A 53 -9.28 3.43 -4.83
C LEU A 53 -9.02 3.22 -6.33
N GLU A 54 -10.07 3.13 -7.15
CA GLU A 54 -9.94 3.04 -8.61
C GLU A 54 -9.26 4.29 -9.20
N GLU A 55 -9.62 5.50 -8.73
CA GLU A 55 -9.00 6.77 -9.15
C GLU A 55 -7.51 6.82 -8.82
N ARG A 56 -7.10 6.42 -7.61
CA ARG A 56 -5.69 6.38 -7.20
C ARG A 56 -4.89 5.34 -7.97
N GLU A 57 -5.48 4.18 -8.26
CA GLU A 57 -4.85 3.19 -9.13
C GLU A 57 -4.66 3.78 -10.54
N ILE A 58 -5.67 4.44 -11.11
CA ILE A 58 -5.58 5.08 -12.43
C ILE A 58 -4.50 6.18 -12.46
N GLU A 59 -4.43 7.02 -11.42
CA GLU A 59 -3.41 8.05 -11.29
C GLU A 59 -2.00 7.44 -11.20
N ALA A 60 -1.80 6.45 -10.34
CA ALA A 60 -0.51 5.79 -10.19
C ALA A 60 -0.05 5.05 -11.45
N LEU A 61 -1.00 4.53 -12.25
CA LEU A 61 -0.73 3.94 -13.56
C LEU A 61 -0.26 4.99 -14.57
N ARG A 62 -0.94 6.15 -14.63
CA ARG A 62 -0.53 7.27 -15.51
C ARG A 62 0.85 7.79 -15.12
N ASP A 63 1.10 7.92 -13.83
CA ASP A 63 2.40 8.36 -13.31
C ASP A 63 3.52 7.40 -13.72
N LEU A 64 3.30 6.09 -13.59
CA LEU A 64 4.26 5.09 -14.04
C LEU A 64 4.56 5.21 -15.54
N GLN A 65 3.55 5.40 -16.38
CA GLN A 65 3.71 5.55 -17.83
C GLN A 65 4.47 6.82 -18.22
N ASN A 66 4.42 7.86 -17.39
CA ASN A 66 5.18 9.09 -17.57
C ASN A 66 6.63 8.99 -17.08
N ARG A 67 7.03 7.91 -16.39
CA ARG A 67 8.40 7.74 -15.89
C ARG A 67 9.40 7.48 -17.04
N PRO A 68 10.66 7.93 -16.92
CA PRO A 68 11.67 7.74 -17.96
C PRO A 68 11.93 6.27 -18.33
N PHE A 69 11.89 5.37 -17.35
CA PHE A 69 12.15 3.94 -17.54
C PHE A 69 10.96 3.18 -18.15
N TRP A 70 9.79 3.81 -18.33
CA TRP A 70 8.61 3.15 -18.92
C TRP A 70 8.91 2.62 -20.33
N LYS A 71 9.64 3.40 -21.14
CA LYS A 71 10.06 2.99 -22.48
C LYS A 71 10.96 1.75 -22.48
N ASP A 72 11.71 1.54 -21.41
CA ASP A 72 12.55 0.35 -21.27
C ASP A 72 11.73 -0.85 -20.81
N LEU A 73 10.73 -0.65 -19.94
CA LEU A 73 9.77 -1.69 -19.57
C LEU A 73 9.02 -2.20 -20.81
N GLN A 74 8.55 -1.30 -21.67
CA GLN A 74 7.86 -1.66 -22.93
C GLN A 74 8.72 -2.51 -23.87
N LYS A 75 10.06 -2.39 -23.80
CA LYS A 75 10.98 -3.21 -24.61
C LYS A 75 11.30 -4.56 -23.97
N GLN A 76 11.14 -4.70 -22.66
CA GLN A 76 11.54 -5.88 -21.90
C GLN A 76 10.45 -6.95 -21.81
N PHE A 77 9.19 -6.55 -21.91
CA PHE A 77 8.04 -7.39 -21.60
C PHE A 77 7.05 -7.45 -22.76
N SER A 78 6.31 -8.57 -22.86
CA SER A 78 5.16 -8.67 -23.78
C SER A 78 4.00 -7.78 -23.30
N GLU A 79 3.01 -7.56 -24.15
CA GLU A 79 1.81 -6.77 -23.78
C GLU A 79 1.08 -7.37 -22.56
N ASP A 80 0.92 -8.70 -22.50
CA ASP A 80 0.27 -9.39 -21.39
C ASP A 80 1.09 -9.28 -20.08
N GLU A 81 2.41 -9.34 -20.19
CA GLU A 81 3.32 -9.15 -19.06
C GLU A 81 3.30 -7.69 -18.56
N LEU A 82 3.18 -6.71 -19.47
CA LEU A 82 3.01 -5.30 -19.12
C LEU A 82 1.68 -5.06 -18.42
N GLN A 83 0.59 -5.67 -18.86
CA GLN A 83 -0.70 -5.59 -18.16
C GLN A 83 -0.60 -6.15 -16.75
N SER A 84 0.09 -7.29 -16.59
CA SER A 84 0.37 -7.87 -15.27
C SER A 84 1.21 -6.91 -14.41
N LEU A 85 2.25 -6.30 -14.99
CA LEU A 85 3.09 -5.31 -14.31
C LEU A 85 2.26 -4.12 -13.80
N LEU A 86 1.42 -3.55 -14.66
CA LEU A 86 0.54 -2.42 -14.33
C LEU A 86 -0.42 -2.79 -13.19
N TYR A 87 -1.04 -3.96 -13.26
CA TYR A 87 -1.92 -4.46 -12.22
C TYR A 87 -1.22 -4.60 -10.86
N HIS A 88 -0.03 -5.23 -10.84
CA HIS A 88 0.74 -5.37 -9.61
C HIS A 88 1.24 -4.03 -9.08
N TRP A 89 1.66 -3.12 -9.97
CA TRP A 89 2.08 -1.78 -9.60
C TRP A 89 0.96 -1.00 -8.91
N GLY A 90 -0.22 -0.89 -9.53
CA GLY A 90 -1.35 -0.17 -8.97
C GLY A 90 -1.74 -0.68 -7.58
N ARG A 91 -1.72 -2.02 -7.40
CA ARG A 91 -2.02 -2.64 -6.10
C ARG A 91 -0.95 -2.43 -5.05
N ILE A 92 0.32 -2.44 -5.42
CA ILE A 92 1.41 -2.26 -4.45
C ILE A 92 1.48 -0.79 -4.08
N ILE A 93 1.56 0.12 -5.06
CA ILE A 93 1.79 1.55 -4.81
C ILE A 93 0.66 2.19 -3.98
N THR A 94 -0.60 1.79 -4.18
CA THR A 94 -1.74 2.28 -3.39
C THR A 94 -1.65 1.89 -1.91
N GLN A 95 -0.98 0.79 -1.57
CA GLN A 95 -0.72 0.43 -0.17
C GLN A 95 0.27 1.38 0.51
N PHE A 96 1.15 2.02 -0.27
CA PHE A 96 2.21 2.87 0.26
C PHE A 96 1.74 4.31 0.53
N ARG A 97 0.50 4.68 0.16
CA ARG A 97 -0.03 6.05 0.27
C ARG A 97 0.92 7.07 -0.40
N ASP A 98 0.87 8.35 -0.01
CA ASP A 98 1.66 9.43 -0.62
C ASP A 98 3.16 9.47 -0.22
N ASP A 99 3.65 8.46 0.52
CA ASP A 99 5.00 8.48 1.10
C ASP A 99 5.87 7.34 0.52
N VAL A 100 6.08 7.40 -0.79
CA VAL A 100 6.98 6.50 -1.54
C VAL A 100 8.20 7.28 -2.00
N LEU A 101 9.38 6.86 -1.57
CA LEU A 101 10.64 7.42 -2.05
C LEU A 101 10.95 6.91 -3.47
N PRO A 102 11.66 7.68 -4.31
CA PRO A 102 12.08 7.22 -5.63
C PRO A 102 12.85 5.89 -5.60
N THR A 103 13.62 5.63 -4.54
CA THR A 103 14.33 4.36 -4.35
C THR A 103 13.39 3.20 -4.02
N GLU A 104 12.30 3.46 -3.28
CA GLU A 104 11.26 2.47 -3.00
C GLU A 104 10.47 2.16 -4.27
N GLU A 105 10.18 3.16 -5.11
CA GLU A 105 9.56 2.94 -6.43
C GLU A 105 10.38 1.98 -7.29
N LEU A 106 11.70 2.20 -7.37
CA LEU A 106 12.59 1.31 -8.13
C LEU A 106 12.60 -0.11 -7.56
N GLN A 107 12.65 -0.26 -6.24
CA GLN A 107 12.60 -1.56 -5.57
C GLN A 107 11.26 -2.28 -5.81
N ILE A 108 10.14 -1.56 -5.79
CA ILE A 108 8.82 -2.10 -6.11
C ILE A 108 8.79 -2.62 -7.55
N ILE A 109 9.29 -1.83 -8.50
CA ILE A 109 9.38 -2.24 -9.91
C ILE A 109 10.24 -3.50 -10.05
N ASP A 110 11.41 -3.54 -9.43
CA ASP A 110 12.29 -4.70 -9.53
C ASP A 110 11.67 -5.95 -8.88
N ALA A 111 10.91 -5.79 -7.80
CA ALA A 111 10.15 -6.89 -7.20
C ALA A 111 9.06 -7.43 -8.15
N ILE A 112 8.36 -6.55 -8.88
CA ILE A 112 7.36 -6.94 -9.89
C ILE A 112 8.03 -7.60 -11.10
N LYS A 113 9.18 -7.09 -11.56
CA LYS A 113 9.95 -7.74 -12.63
C LYS A 113 10.35 -9.17 -12.25
N LEU A 114 10.80 -9.38 -11.01
CA LEU A 114 11.13 -10.73 -10.52
C LEU A 114 9.89 -11.64 -10.54
N GLU A 115 8.70 -11.12 -10.21
CA GLU A 115 7.44 -11.88 -10.29
C GLU A 115 7.11 -12.31 -11.72
N ILE A 116 7.26 -11.41 -12.69
CA ILE A 116 7.03 -11.72 -14.11
C ILE A 116 8.02 -12.76 -14.60
N LEU A 117 9.30 -12.63 -14.26
CA LEU A 117 10.33 -13.62 -14.62
C LEU A 117 10.06 -14.98 -13.96
N MET A 118 9.58 -15.01 -12.72
CA MET A 118 9.13 -16.25 -12.06
C MET A 118 7.98 -16.90 -12.82
N ASN A 119 6.97 -16.13 -13.25
CA ASN A 119 5.87 -16.65 -14.06
C ASN A 119 6.37 -17.22 -15.39
N ARG A 120 7.30 -16.53 -16.06
CA ARG A 120 7.93 -17.02 -17.30
C ARG A 120 8.67 -18.35 -17.07
N ALA A 121 9.39 -18.47 -15.96
CA ALA A 121 10.06 -19.73 -15.59
C ALA A 121 9.05 -20.87 -15.36
N LEU A 122 7.92 -20.61 -14.69
CA LEU A 122 6.86 -21.60 -14.48
C LEU A 122 6.20 -22.03 -15.81
N ILE A 123 5.94 -21.08 -16.70
CA ILE A 123 5.43 -21.39 -18.05
C ILE A 123 6.43 -22.26 -18.81
N GLY A 124 7.72 -21.90 -18.77
CA GLY A 124 8.79 -22.68 -19.38
C GLY A 124 8.89 -24.10 -18.83
N GLN A 125 8.80 -24.26 -17.50
CA GLN A 125 8.77 -25.57 -16.84
C GLN A 125 7.57 -26.41 -17.29
N GLN A 126 6.39 -25.78 -17.42
CA GLN A 126 5.17 -26.47 -17.84
C GLN A 126 5.26 -26.93 -19.29
N THR A 127 5.80 -26.11 -20.19
CA THR A 127 6.03 -26.49 -21.59
C THR A 127 7.04 -27.62 -21.68
N ASN A 128 8.17 -27.49 -21.00
CA ASN A 128 9.22 -28.51 -21.02
C ASN A 128 8.73 -29.85 -20.43
N MET A 129 7.86 -29.84 -19.43
CA MET A 129 7.22 -31.05 -18.90
C MET A 129 6.30 -31.72 -19.93
N LYS A 130 5.54 -30.93 -20.71
CA LYS A 130 4.70 -31.45 -21.81
C LYS A 130 5.54 -32.03 -22.94
N ASP A 131 6.67 -31.42 -23.24
CA ASP A 131 7.61 -31.93 -24.25
C ASP A 131 8.21 -33.27 -23.80
N ILE A 132 8.64 -33.39 -22.54
CA ILE A 132 9.09 -34.67 -21.95
C ILE A 132 8.02 -35.74 -22.11
N GLN A 133 6.78 -35.45 -21.70
CA GLN A 133 5.68 -36.39 -21.82
C GLN A 133 5.45 -36.82 -23.27
N SER A 134 5.46 -35.87 -24.21
CA SER A 134 5.25 -36.14 -25.63
C SER A 134 6.36 -37.05 -26.20
N TYR A 135 7.62 -36.79 -25.85
CA TYR A 135 8.74 -37.64 -26.28
C TYR A 135 8.69 -39.03 -25.64
N GLU A 136 8.33 -39.13 -24.37
CA GLU A 136 8.17 -40.43 -23.67
C GLU A 136 7.04 -41.27 -24.28
N GLU A 137 5.93 -40.65 -24.65
CA GLU A 137 4.82 -41.30 -25.36
C GLU A 137 5.29 -41.84 -26.73
N LEU A 138 6.03 -41.04 -27.51
CA LEU A 138 6.59 -41.47 -28.79
C LEU A 138 7.59 -42.63 -28.63
N VAL A 139 8.46 -42.58 -27.61
CA VAL A 139 9.37 -43.69 -27.29
C VAL A 139 8.59 -44.96 -26.98
N THR A 140 7.52 -44.85 -26.20
CA THR A 140 6.67 -45.98 -25.80
C THR A 140 5.97 -46.59 -27.02
N VAL A 141 5.42 -45.75 -27.90
CA VAL A 141 4.79 -46.18 -29.16
C VAL A 141 5.79 -46.91 -30.05
N GLU A 142 7.00 -46.38 -30.21
CA GLU A 142 8.03 -47.02 -31.05
C GLU A 142 8.52 -48.34 -30.44
N LYS A 143 8.67 -48.42 -29.12
CA LYS A 143 9.04 -49.64 -28.40
C LYS A 143 7.96 -50.72 -28.39
N ALA A 144 6.71 -50.35 -28.61
CA ALA A 144 5.59 -51.30 -28.69
C ALA A 144 5.51 -52.01 -30.06
N LYS A 145 6.21 -51.51 -31.09
CA LYS A 145 6.29 -52.16 -32.40
C LYS A 145 7.07 -53.48 -32.31
N ALA A 146 6.85 -54.37 -33.28
CA ALA A 146 7.63 -55.60 -33.38
C ALA A 146 9.12 -55.29 -33.62
N LEU A 147 10.01 -56.11 -33.07
CA LEU A 147 11.46 -55.86 -33.04
C LEU A 147 12.09 -55.64 -34.43
N GLU A 148 11.47 -56.21 -35.46
CA GLU A 148 11.92 -56.18 -36.86
C GLU A 148 11.65 -54.84 -37.56
N ILE A 149 10.63 -54.10 -37.09
CA ILE A 149 10.17 -52.82 -37.67
C ILE A 149 10.47 -51.62 -36.76
N GLN A 150 11.07 -51.87 -35.60
CA GLN A 150 11.39 -50.87 -34.60
C GLN A 150 12.57 -50.00 -35.08
N ASP A 151 12.37 -48.68 -35.11
CA ASP A 151 13.46 -47.75 -35.41
C ASP A 151 14.25 -47.42 -34.13
N LYS A 152 15.42 -48.08 -33.99
CA LYS A 152 16.31 -47.90 -32.84
C LYS A 152 16.98 -46.54 -32.82
N ASP A 153 17.28 -45.96 -33.99
CA ASP A 153 17.91 -44.65 -34.08
C ASP A 153 16.92 -43.55 -33.69
N TYR A 154 15.66 -43.70 -34.09
CA TYR A 154 14.59 -42.81 -33.66
C TYR A 154 14.37 -42.86 -32.14
N ILE A 155 14.31 -44.05 -31.53
CA ILE A 155 14.21 -44.20 -30.07
C ILE A 155 15.38 -43.52 -29.37
N PHE A 156 16.61 -43.77 -29.81
CA PHE A 156 17.79 -43.16 -29.22
C PHE A 156 17.75 -41.62 -29.32
N SER A 157 17.27 -41.09 -30.46
CA SER A 157 17.12 -39.65 -30.66
C SER A 157 16.09 -39.02 -29.70
N LEU A 158 14.98 -39.71 -29.44
CA LEU A 158 13.93 -39.26 -28.52
C LEU A 158 14.39 -39.35 -27.06
N GLU A 159 15.04 -40.44 -26.67
CA GLU A 159 15.61 -40.60 -25.32
C GLU A 159 16.66 -39.52 -25.02
N ARG A 160 17.46 -39.14 -26.02
CA ARG A 160 18.37 -38.00 -25.91
C ARG A 160 17.63 -36.68 -25.70
N GLN A 161 16.54 -36.43 -26.44
CA GLN A 161 15.72 -35.23 -26.24
C GLN A 161 15.09 -35.19 -24.85
N VAL A 162 14.56 -36.31 -24.35
CA VAL A 162 14.07 -36.44 -22.97
C VAL A 162 15.16 -36.08 -21.96
N ALA A 163 16.38 -36.59 -22.14
CA ALA A 163 17.50 -36.27 -21.25
C ALA A 163 17.85 -34.78 -21.25
N VAL A 164 17.86 -34.13 -22.43
CA VAL A 164 18.10 -32.68 -22.55
C VAL A 164 16.99 -31.88 -21.86
N CYS A 165 15.73 -32.21 -22.11
CA CYS A 165 14.60 -31.54 -21.46
C CYS A 165 14.63 -31.72 -19.94
N ARG A 166 14.98 -32.90 -19.41
CA ARG A 166 15.11 -33.11 -17.96
C ARG A 166 16.22 -32.25 -17.36
N ALA A 167 17.36 -32.11 -18.04
CA ALA A 167 18.42 -31.20 -17.60
C ALA A 167 17.97 -29.72 -17.62
N ALA A 168 17.23 -29.32 -18.65
CA ALA A 168 16.64 -27.98 -18.72
C ALA A 168 15.63 -27.74 -17.58
N GLN A 169 14.84 -28.77 -17.20
CA GLN A 169 13.87 -28.69 -16.11
C GLN A 169 14.54 -28.38 -14.77
N GLU A 170 15.66 -29.05 -14.49
CA GLU A 170 16.43 -28.81 -13.27
C GLU A 170 16.98 -27.38 -13.23
N SER A 171 17.52 -26.90 -14.36
CA SER A 171 18.01 -25.53 -14.50
C SER A 171 16.90 -24.49 -14.25
N LEU A 172 15.74 -24.65 -14.89
CA LEU A 172 14.59 -23.76 -14.71
C LEU A 172 14.06 -23.78 -13.27
N THR A 173 14.10 -24.93 -12.61
CA THR A 173 13.68 -25.07 -11.20
C THR A 173 14.62 -24.32 -10.26
N ARG A 174 15.92 -24.39 -10.52
CA ARG A 174 16.92 -23.65 -9.76
C ARG A 174 16.77 -22.14 -9.97
N GLU A 175 16.63 -21.69 -11.22
CA GLU A 175 16.43 -20.28 -11.54
C GLU A 175 15.18 -19.72 -10.84
N TYR A 176 14.06 -20.45 -10.86
CA TYR A 176 12.85 -20.06 -10.14
C TYR A 176 13.08 -19.87 -8.63
N LYS A 177 13.77 -20.82 -7.97
CA LYS A 177 14.09 -20.72 -6.53
C LYS A 177 14.98 -19.52 -6.21
N ASP A 178 15.95 -19.24 -7.08
CA ASP A 178 16.85 -18.09 -6.94
C ASP A 178 16.08 -16.77 -7.07
N LEU A 179 15.20 -16.65 -8.06
CA LEU A 179 14.33 -15.49 -8.26
C LEU A 179 13.37 -15.30 -7.06
N GLN A 180 12.75 -16.38 -6.58
CA GLN A 180 11.86 -16.36 -5.42
C GLN A 180 12.58 -15.85 -4.17
N THR A 181 13.80 -16.32 -3.93
CA THR A 181 14.61 -15.90 -2.77
C THR A 181 14.98 -14.42 -2.86
N LYS A 182 15.39 -13.95 -4.04
CA LYS A 182 15.69 -12.53 -4.27
C LYS A 182 14.47 -11.64 -4.06
N LYS A 183 13.30 -12.05 -4.59
CA LYS A 183 12.04 -11.32 -4.41
C LYS A 183 11.66 -11.22 -2.92
N ALA A 184 11.73 -12.33 -2.20
CA ALA A 184 11.41 -12.37 -0.77
C ALA A 184 12.34 -11.47 0.05
N SER A 185 13.66 -11.48 -0.24
CA SER A 185 14.62 -10.58 0.41
C SER A 185 14.31 -9.12 0.12
N MET A 186 14.06 -8.77 -1.14
CA MET A 186 13.77 -7.41 -1.56
C MET A 186 12.52 -6.84 -0.88
N LEU A 187 11.43 -7.63 -0.82
CA LEU A 187 10.21 -7.22 -0.13
C LEU A 187 10.40 -7.07 1.38
N LYS A 188 11.21 -7.93 1.99
CA LYS A 188 11.58 -7.82 3.42
C LYS A 188 12.37 -6.55 3.68
N ASP A 189 13.35 -6.25 2.84
CA ASP A 189 14.20 -5.06 2.97
C ASP A 189 13.39 -3.78 2.77
N LEU A 190 12.52 -3.74 1.75
CA LEU A 190 11.57 -2.64 1.50
C LEU A 190 10.67 -2.37 2.71
N LYS A 191 10.14 -3.42 3.34
CA LYS A 191 9.32 -3.28 4.55
C LYS A 191 10.15 -2.77 5.74
N ALA A 192 11.35 -3.32 5.93
CA ALA A 192 12.22 -2.96 7.05
C ALA A 192 12.70 -1.50 6.98
N THR A 193 13.11 -1.03 5.79
CA THR A 193 13.53 0.38 5.58
C THR A 193 12.38 1.34 5.88
N ARG A 194 11.16 0.98 5.45
CA ARG A 194 9.95 1.75 5.73
C ARG A 194 9.63 1.82 7.23
N GLU A 195 9.61 0.67 7.91
CA GLU A 195 9.37 0.62 9.37
C GLU A 195 10.41 1.45 10.15
N GLN A 196 11.69 1.37 9.78
CA GLN A 196 12.75 2.17 10.38
C GLN A 196 12.57 3.68 10.15
N ARG A 197 12.03 4.08 8.99
CA ARG A 197 11.74 5.49 8.68
C ARG A 197 10.58 6.01 9.52
N ILE A 198 9.48 5.25 9.57
CA ILE A 198 8.30 5.61 10.37
C ILE A 198 8.67 5.72 11.84
N LYS A 199 9.41 4.74 12.38
CA LYS A 199 9.88 4.77 13.76
C LYS A 199 10.79 5.97 14.05
N ARG A 200 11.73 6.29 13.15
CA ARG A 200 12.57 7.50 13.30
C ARG A 200 11.75 8.79 13.32
N LEU A 201 10.72 8.90 12.48
CA LEU A 201 9.82 10.05 12.47
C LEU A 201 9.00 10.15 13.76
N GLU A 202 8.50 9.04 14.27
CA GLU A 202 7.76 8.98 15.55
C GLU A 202 8.67 9.32 16.75
N ASP A 203 9.85 8.70 16.84
CA ASP A 203 10.83 8.97 17.90
C ASP A 203 11.32 10.42 17.88
N SER A 204 11.45 11.03 16.70
CA SER A 204 11.84 12.45 16.56
C SER A 204 10.77 13.42 17.07
N LYS A 205 9.49 13.01 17.13
CA LYS A 205 8.44 13.84 17.72
C LYS A 205 8.38 13.74 19.24
N GLN A 206 8.89 12.65 19.81
CA GLN A 206 8.86 12.38 21.26
C GLN A 206 10.13 12.81 22.00
N THR A 207 11.27 12.91 21.32
CA THR A 207 12.55 13.27 21.94
C THR A 207 12.74 14.79 22.05
N PHE A 208 13.23 15.27 23.20
CA PHE A 208 13.50 16.70 23.46
C PHE A 208 14.31 17.38 22.34
N ILE A 209 15.35 16.71 21.84
CA ILE A 209 16.18 17.21 20.73
C ILE A 209 15.36 17.34 19.43
N GLY A 210 14.44 16.42 19.18
CA GLY A 210 13.56 16.47 18.01
C GLY A 210 12.50 17.56 18.12
N TRP A 211 11.97 17.82 19.32
CA TRP A 211 11.12 18.98 19.59
C TRP A 211 11.86 20.31 19.38
N VAL A 212 13.08 20.43 19.90
CA VAL A 212 13.95 21.61 19.67
C VAL A 212 14.25 21.79 18.18
N ARG A 213 14.56 20.71 17.45
CA ARG A 213 14.79 20.78 16.00
C ARG A 213 13.53 21.22 15.24
N ASN A 214 12.36 20.71 15.61
CA ASN A 214 11.09 21.12 15.00
C ASN A 214 10.82 22.62 15.21
N LEU A 215 11.02 23.13 16.43
CA LEU A 215 10.99 24.56 16.72
C LEU A 215 12.03 25.37 15.93
N MET A 216 13.20 24.78 15.66
CA MET A 216 14.23 25.41 14.84
C MET A 216 13.82 25.51 13.36
N SER A 217 13.19 24.47 12.83
CA SER A 217 12.80 24.35 11.42
C SER A 217 11.48 25.03 11.07
N ASN A 218 10.58 25.25 12.04
CA ASN A 218 9.27 25.88 11.83
C ASN A 218 9.18 27.25 12.54
N PRO A 219 9.47 28.38 11.85
CA PRO A 219 9.43 29.72 12.44
C PRO A 219 8.05 30.12 12.97
N GLU A 220 6.97 29.70 12.30
CA GLU A 220 5.60 30.00 12.71
C GLU A 220 5.22 29.31 14.02
N ALA A 221 5.54 28.02 14.14
CA ALA A 221 5.30 27.25 15.37
C ALA A 221 6.09 27.81 16.55
N ARG A 222 7.34 28.24 16.31
CA ARG A 222 8.15 28.92 17.34
C ARG A 222 7.49 30.21 17.81
N ARG A 223 7.02 31.03 16.88
CA ARG A 223 6.39 32.32 17.19
C ARG A 223 5.09 32.13 17.97
N SER A 224 4.23 31.19 17.57
CA SER A 224 2.97 30.93 18.26
C SER A 224 3.18 30.42 19.68
N ILE A 225 4.12 29.49 19.88
CA ILE A 225 4.50 28.97 21.19
C ILE A 225 5.09 30.10 22.05
N GLY A 226 6.00 30.92 21.50
CA GLY A 226 6.55 32.07 22.21
C GLY A 226 5.50 33.07 22.68
N ILE A 227 4.49 33.35 21.84
CA ILE A 227 3.36 34.22 22.21
C ILE A 227 2.54 33.58 23.34
N GLN A 228 2.27 32.27 23.29
CA GLN A 228 1.55 31.58 24.36
C GLN A 228 2.34 31.59 25.67
N MET A 229 3.65 31.36 25.62
CA MET A 229 4.53 31.42 26.79
C MET A 229 4.52 32.81 27.43
N GLU A 230 4.61 33.88 26.64
CA GLU A 230 4.59 35.25 27.17
C GLU A 230 3.22 35.62 27.74
N LYS A 231 2.13 35.20 27.08
CA LYS A 231 0.78 35.35 27.65
C LYS A 231 0.63 34.64 28.99
N MET A 232 1.17 33.42 29.09
CA MET A 232 1.15 32.66 30.34
C MET A 232 1.99 33.34 31.41
N ARG A 233 3.18 33.86 31.08
CA ARG A 233 4.02 34.63 31.99
C ARG A 233 3.28 35.87 32.53
N LEU A 234 2.69 36.68 31.64
CA LEU A 234 1.94 37.87 32.03
C LEU A 234 0.69 37.54 32.86
N ALA A 235 0.00 36.44 32.53
CA ALA A 235 -1.14 35.96 33.32
C ALA A 235 -0.70 35.51 34.71
N THR A 236 0.40 34.76 34.81
CA THR A 236 0.99 34.33 36.08
C THR A 236 1.45 35.54 36.91
N ASP A 237 2.12 36.53 36.33
CA ASP A 237 2.56 37.73 37.04
C ASP A 237 1.36 38.53 37.58
N LYS A 238 0.31 38.69 36.77
CA LYS A 238 -0.92 39.38 37.16
C LYS A 238 -1.67 38.63 38.26
N GLU A 239 -1.75 37.31 38.14
CA GLU A 239 -2.42 36.47 39.13
C GLU A 239 -1.63 36.39 40.43
N ALA A 240 -0.30 36.32 40.35
CA ALA A 240 0.57 36.41 41.51
C ALA A 240 0.39 37.76 42.24
N ALA A 241 0.30 38.87 41.51
CA ALA A 241 0.01 40.18 42.12
C ALA A 241 -1.38 40.20 42.78
N ARG A 242 -2.42 39.68 42.11
CA ARG A 242 -3.79 39.58 42.65
C ARG A 242 -3.84 38.75 43.93
N LEU A 243 -3.16 37.61 43.95
CA LEU A 243 -3.12 36.71 45.09
C LEU A 243 -2.19 37.22 46.21
N SER A 244 -1.30 38.17 45.91
CA SER A 244 -0.46 38.87 46.90
C SER A 244 -1.18 40.06 47.54
N GLU A 245 -2.43 40.37 47.15
CA GLU A 245 -3.23 41.40 47.80
C GLU A 245 -4.17 40.80 48.86
N TYR A 246 -4.62 41.64 49.80
CA TYR A 246 -5.61 41.22 50.80
C TYR A 246 -6.93 40.90 50.11
N HIS A 247 -7.42 39.69 50.33
CA HIS A 247 -8.68 39.21 49.79
C HIS A 247 -9.68 38.99 50.92
N LYS A 248 -10.89 39.52 50.76
CA LYS A 248 -11.98 39.26 51.70
C LYS A 248 -12.80 38.07 51.20
N TYR A 249 -12.79 37.00 51.97
CA TYR A 249 -13.55 35.79 51.68
C TYR A 249 -15.03 35.97 52.04
N GLU A 250 -15.88 35.07 51.55
CA GLU A 250 -17.34 35.14 51.73
C GLU A 250 -17.78 35.06 53.21
N ASP A 251 -16.96 34.45 54.06
CA ASP A 251 -17.15 34.37 55.52
C ASP A 251 -16.78 35.67 56.26
N GLY A 252 -16.26 36.67 55.54
CA GLY A 252 -15.85 37.97 56.07
C GLY A 252 -14.40 38.03 56.55
N THR A 253 -13.64 36.93 56.51
CA THR A 253 -12.22 36.93 56.84
C THR A 253 -11.41 37.65 55.78
N ILE A 254 -10.39 38.42 56.21
CA ILE A 254 -9.43 39.08 55.32
C ILE A 254 -8.12 38.32 55.50
N ASP A 255 -7.62 37.76 54.41
CA ASP A 255 -6.34 37.05 54.40
C ASP A 255 -5.62 37.31 53.07
N GLN A 256 -4.32 37.04 53.03
CA GLN A 256 -3.47 37.17 51.85
C GLN A 256 -3.26 35.77 51.23
N PRO A 257 -3.91 35.46 50.09
CA PRO A 257 -3.91 34.10 49.53
C PRO A 257 -2.53 33.54 49.17
N PHE A 258 -1.55 34.39 48.86
CA PHE A 258 -0.23 33.97 48.40
C PHE A 258 0.89 34.67 49.18
N LEU A 259 1.57 33.88 50.02
CA LEU A 259 2.64 34.33 50.91
C LEU A 259 4.01 33.93 50.35
N THR A 260 4.75 34.91 49.88
CA THR A 260 6.18 34.83 49.53
C THR A 260 6.97 35.85 50.34
N PRO A 261 8.30 35.65 50.56
CA PRO A 261 9.13 36.58 51.33
C PRO A 261 9.08 38.05 50.87
N ASN A 262 8.72 38.29 49.59
CA ASN A 262 8.63 39.62 48.99
C ASN A 262 7.20 40.23 49.03
N SER A 263 6.20 39.45 49.45
CA SER A 263 4.78 39.84 49.42
C SER A 263 4.18 40.01 50.81
N VAL A 264 4.83 39.51 51.87
CA VAL A 264 4.41 39.75 53.25
C VAL A 264 4.41 41.25 53.50
N LYS A 265 3.23 41.81 53.76
CA LYS A 265 3.09 43.22 54.15
C LYS A 265 3.23 43.29 55.68
N GLU A 266 4.02 44.22 56.18
CA GLU A 266 4.10 44.47 57.63
C GLU A 266 2.72 44.96 58.13
N ASP A 267 2.29 44.43 59.28
CA ASP A 267 0.98 44.66 59.90
C ASP A 267 0.72 46.14 60.25
#